data_AF-A0A352DTE0-F1
#
_entry.id   AF-A0A352DTE0-F1
#
_cell.length_a   1.000
_cell.length_b   1.000
_cell.length_c   1.000
_cell.angle_alpha   90.00
_cell.angle_beta   90.00
_cell.angle_gamma   90.00
#
_symmetry.space_group_name_H-M   'P 1'
#
loop_
_entity.id
_entity.type
_entity.pdbx_description
1 polymer ?
#
loop_
_entity_poly.entity_id
_entity_poly.type
_entity_poly.pdbx_seq_one_letter_code
_entity_poly.pdbx_strand_id
1 'polypeptide(L)'
;MMRITTTRFGRIDVTSGDVLHFPSGLPGLEDCRSWALLADSTNDALGWLQSTTRGDVALAVVSPRRFVPDYQVRIPRSELSPLAIGDMRQAQVVVVVG
;
A
#
# COMPACT_ATOMS: atom_id res chain seq x y z
N MET A 1 7.95 9.70 13.94
CA MET A 1 8.05 10.35 12.62
C MET A 1 9.34 9.88 11.98
N MET A 2 9.30 9.43 10.74
CA MET A 2 10.44 8.96 9.96
C MET A 2 10.55 9.77 8.67
N ARG A 3 11.78 9.94 8.19
CA ARG A 3 12.08 10.82 7.07
C ARG A 3 12.84 10.04 6.02
N ILE A 4 12.26 9.96 4.82
CA ILE A 4 12.72 9.07 3.76
C ILE A 4 13.02 9.90 2.53
N THR A 5 14.18 9.68 1.91
CA THR A 5 14.50 10.23 0.60
C THR A 5 14.07 9.23 -0.46
N THR A 6 13.17 9.64 -1.34
CA THR A 6 12.56 8.81 -2.38
C THR A 6 12.93 9.33 -3.76
N THR A 7 12.91 8.46 -4.77
CA THR A 7 13.19 8.85 -6.15
C THR A 7 12.06 9.64 -6.79
N ARG A 8 10.80 9.37 -6.40
CA ARG A 8 9.59 9.97 -7.02
C ARG A 8 9.08 11.20 -6.30
N PHE A 9 9.13 11.21 -4.97
CA PHE A 9 8.51 12.25 -4.14
C PHE A 9 9.55 13.14 -3.45
N GLY A 10 10.83 12.94 -3.76
CA GLY A 10 11.92 13.57 -3.02
C GLY A 10 11.85 13.17 -1.55
N ARG A 11 11.97 14.15 -0.65
CA ARG A 11 11.96 13.90 0.79
C ARG A 11 10.52 13.90 1.32
N ILE A 12 10.13 12.79 1.94
CA ILE A 12 8.82 12.65 2.60
C ILE A 12 8.99 12.43 4.11
N ASP A 13 8.04 12.94 4.88
CA ASP A 13 7.90 12.71 6.31
C ASP A 13 6.68 11.79 6.54
N VAL A 14 6.90 10.63 7.15
CA VAL A 14 5.88 9.62 7.41
C VAL A 14 5.75 9.44 8.92
N THR A 15 4.52 9.44 9.44
CA THR A 15 4.32 9.14 10.87
C THR A 15 4.29 7.63 11.07
N SER A 16 4.68 7.15 12.25
CA SER A 16 4.69 5.71 12.53
C SER A 16 3.30 5.08 12.48
N GLY A 17 2.24 5.86 12.65
CA GLY A 17 0.85 5.40 12.52
C GLY A 17 0.39 5.21 11.07
N ASP A 18 1.08 5.83 10.11
CA ASP A 18 0.76 5.74 8.69
C ASP A 18 1.52 4.62 7.97
N VAL A 19 2.40 3.91 8.69
CA VAL A 19 3.21 2.82 8.12
C VAL A 19 2.43 1.51 8.14
N LEU A 20 2.25 0.96 6.95
CA LEU A 20 1.72 -0.38 6.73
C LEU A 20 2.87 -1.38 6.87
N HIS A 21 2.71 -2.33 7.80
CA HIS A 21 3.68 -3.38 8.02
C HIS A 21 3.23 -4.70 7.37
N PHE A 22 4.09 -5.24 6.51
CA PHE A 22 3.93 -6.55 5.89
C PHE A 22 5.00 -7.48 6.46
N PRO A 23 4.66 -8.35 7.44
CA PRO A 23 5.65 -9.15 8.17
C PRO A 23 6.54 -10.01 7.26
N SER A 24 5.97 -10.54 6.17
CA SER A 24 6.67 -11.34 5.17
C SER A 24 7.14 -10.54 3.95
N GLY A 25 6.98 -9.21 3.95
CA GLY A 25 7.14 -8.37 2.78
C GLY A 25 6.07 -8.62 1.71
N LEU A 26 6.35 -8.21 0.49
CA LEU A 26 5.52 -8.50 -0.69
C LEU A 26 6.25 -9.50 -1.60
N PRO A 27 5.54 -10.31 -2.42
CA PRO A 27 6.18 -11.22 -3.36
C PRO A 27 7.19 -10.49 -4.28
N GLY A 28 8.43 -10.98 -4.33
CA GLY A 28 9.55 -10.36 -5.06
C GLY A 28 10.17 -9.13 -4.39
N LEU A 29 9.66 -8.72 -3.22
CA LEU A 29 10.10 -7.59 -2.41
C LEU A 29 10.08 -7.97 -0.92
N GLU A 30 10.52 -9.18 -0.58
CA GLU A 30 10.45 -9.79 0.75
C GLU A 30 11.24 -8.99 1.81
N ASP A 31 12.28 -8.26 1.38
CA ASP A 31 13.07 -7.37 2.23
C ASP A 31 12.37 -6.03 2.52
N CYS A 32 11.35 -5.66 1.74
CA CYS A 32 10.56 -4.44 1.94
C CYS A 32 9.33 -4.74 2.80
N ARG A 33 9.45 -4.53 4.11
CA ARG A 33 8.41 -4.87 5.09
C ARG A 33 7.59 -3.69 5.61
N SER A 34 8.00 -2.47 5.29
CA SER A 34 7.39 -1.25 5.79
C SER A 34 7.10 -0.30 4.65
N TRP A 35 5.86 0.14 4.56
CA TRP A 35 5.33 0.86 3.41
C TRP A 35 4.49 2.05 3.86
N ALA A 36 4.49 3.11 3.07
CA ALA A 36 3.56 4.23 3.18
C ALA A 36 2.69 4.28 1.93
N LEU A 37 1.38 4.45 2.09
CA LEU A 37 0.47 4.67 0.97
C LEU A 37 0.38 6.18 0.70
N LEU A 38 0.88 6.61 -0.45
CA LEU A 38 0.90 8.01 -0.87
C LEU A 38 -0.09 8.23 -2.00
N ALA A 39 -0.80 9.35 -1.99
CA ALA A 39 -1.60 9.78 -3.14
C ALA A 39 -0.69 10.36 -4.22
N ASP A 40 -1.01 10.12 -5.49
CA ASP A 40 -0.39 10.85 -6.59
C ASP A 40 -0.86 12.32 -6.60
N SER A 41 0.03 13.25 -6.96
CA SER A 41 -0.28 14.68 -6.98
C SER A 41 -1.08 15.12 -8.20
N THR A 42 -1.11 14.30 -9.25
CA THR A 42 -1.71 14.65 -10.55
C THR A 42 -2.87 13.76 -10.93
N ASN A 43 -2.93 12.53 -10.40
CA ASN A 43 -3.96 11.55 -10.71
C ASN A 43 -4.62 11.01 -9.45
N ASP A 44 -5.85 11.43 -9.20
CA ASP A 44 -6.63 11.05 -8.02
C ASP A 44 -7.01 9.54 -7.97
N ALA A 45 -6.87 8.84 -9.10
CA ALA A 45 -7.07 7.39 -9.18
C ALA A 45 -5.83 6.58 -8.79
N LEU A 46 -4.66 7.23 -8.76
CA LEU A 46 -3.37 6.60 -8.57
C LEU A 46 -2.85 6.82 -7.14
N GLY A 47 -2.47 5.73 -6.51
CA GLY A 47 -1.71 5.72 -5.27
C GLY A 47 -0.36 5.06 -5.47
N TRP A 48 0.50 5.20 -4.48
CA TRP A 48 1.84 4.65 -4.46
C TRP A 48 2.11 3.99 -3.11
N LEU A 49 2.39 2.69 -3.12
CA LEU A 49 3.01 2.02 -1.98
C LEU A 49 4.51 2.29 -2.03
N GLN A 50 4.96 3.27 -1.27
CA GLN A 50 6.38 3.65 -1.14
C GLN A 50 7.03 2.85 -0.02
N SER A 51 8.12 2.14 -0.29
CA SER A 51 8.88 1.47 0.75
C SER A 51 9.55 2.52 1.66
N THR A 52 9.43 2.33 2.97
CA THR A 52 10.07 3.23 3.96
C THR A 52 11.52 2.86 4.25
N THR A 53 11.96 1.68 3.82
CA THR A 53 13.35 1.21 3.96
C THR A 53 14.15 1.35 2.67
N ARG A 54 13.47 1.44 1.51
CA ARG A 54 14.08 1.60 0.18
C ARG A 54 13.40 2.72 -0.60
N GLY A 55 14.02 3.89 -0.62
CA GLY A 55 13.47 5.09 -1.27
C GLY A 55 13.33 5.00 -2.79
N ASP A 56 14.04 4.07 -3.43
CA ASP A 56 13.97 3.77 -4.85
C ASP A 56 12.78 2.87 -5.22
N VAL A 57 12.17 2.20 -4.24
CA VAL A 57 11.10 1.22 -4.43
C VAL A 57 9.73 1.84 -4.13
N ALA A 58 8.90 1.95 -5.16
CA ALA A 58 7.50 2.34 -5.04
C ALA A 58 6.65 1.56 -6.05
N LEU A 59 5.50 1.05 -5.60
CA LEU A 59 4.53 0.34 -6.44
C LEU A 59 3.34 1.26 -6.72
N ALA A 60 3.03 1.48 -7.99
CA ALA A 60 1.81 2.13 -8.42
C ALA A 60 0.61 1.23 -8.08
N VAL A 61 -0.40 1.78 -7.42
CA VAL A 61 -1.61 1.05 -7.03
C VAL A 61 -2.86 1.84 -7.36
N VAL A 62 -3.95 1.14 -7.67
CA VAL A 62 -5.26 1.74 -7.89
C VAL A 62 -6.35 0.98 -7.15
N SER A 63 -7.47 1.64 -6.88
CA SER A 63 -8.68 0.92 -6.49
C SER A 63 -9.25 0.20 -7.72
N PRO A 64 -9.37 -1.14 -7.73
CA PRO A 64 -9.84 -1.87 -8.91
C PRO A 64 -11.27 -1.49 -9.29
N ARG A 65 -12.10 -1.09 -8.31
CA ARG A 65 -13.49 -0.67 -8.53
C ARG A 65 -13.63 0.60 -9.38
N ARG A 66 -12.58 1.42 -9.50
CA ARG A 66 -12.58 2.58 -10.41
C ARG A 66 -12.58 2.17 -11.88
N PHE A 67 -12.02 1.00 -12.21
CA PHE A 67 -11.83 0.53 -13.58
C PHE A 67 -12.72 -0.67 -13.92
N VAL A 68 -13.05 -1.48 -12.91
CA VAL A 68 -13.93 -2.65 -13.01
C VAL A 68 -14.97 -2.52 -11.90
N PRO A 69 -16.13 -1.87 -12.16
CA PRO A 69 -17.12 -1.52 -11.13
C PRO A 69 -17.56 -2.71 -10.27
N ASP A 70 -17.73 -3.87 -10.90
CA ASP A 70 -18.17 -5.11 -10.26
C ASP A 70 -17.02 -5.95 -9.70
N TYR A 71 -15.82 -5.39 -9.55
CA TYR A 71 -14.68 -6.12 -8.99
C TYR A 71 -15.00 -6.62 -7.57
N GLN A 72 -14.88 -7.94 -7.40
CA GLN A 72 -15.05 -8.60 -6.11
C GLN A 72 -13.85 -9.51 -5.86
N VAL A 73 -13.28 -9.39 -4.67
CA VAL A 73 -12.27 -10.32 -4.16
C VAL A 73 -12.90 -11.19 -3.09
N ARG A 74 -12.70 -12.51 -3.19
CA ARG A 74 -13.15 -13.48 -2.19
C ARG A 74 -11.93 -13.97 -1.43
N ILE A 75 -11.80 -13.53 -0.18
CA ILE A 75 -10.70 -13.90 0.70
C ILE A 75 -11.25 -14.77 1.83
N PRO A 76 -10.71 -15.98 2.07
CA PRO A 76 -11.08 -16.78 3.21
C PRO A 76 -10.86 -16.03 4.52
N ARG A 77 -11.79 -16.18 5.49
CA ARG A 77 -11.68 -15.49 6.79
C ARG A 77 -10.37 -15.84 7.53
N SER A 78 -9.86 -17.05 7.34
CA SER A 78 -8.57 -17.49 7.88
C SER A 78 -7.40 -16.63 7.41
N GLU A 79 -7.44 -16.15 6.16
CA GLU A 79 -6.41 -15.28 5.59
C GLU A 79 -6.57 -13.82 6.01
N LEU A 80 -7.76 -13.41 6.45
CA LEU A 80 -8.02 -12.08 7.00
C LEU A 80 -7.64 -11.97 8.48
N SER A 81 -7.57 -13.09 9.21
CA SER A 81 -7.24 -13.11 10.64
C SER A 81 -5.98 -12.32 11.00
N PRO A 82 -4.86 -12.40 10.25
CA PRO A 82 -3.64 -11.63 10.56
C PRO A 82 -3.80 -10.11 10.43
N LEU A 83 -4.78 -9.64 9.66
CA LEU A 83 -5.06 -8.21 9.50
C LEU A 83 -5.84 -7.62 10.69
N ALA A 84 -6.35 -8.47 11.60
CA ALA A 84 -7.09 -8.07 12.79
C ALA A 84 -8.23 -7.07 12.51
N ILE A 85 -8.89 -7.20 11.36
CA ILE A 85 -9.96 -6.29 10.93
C ILE A 85 -11.23 -6.57 11.74
N GLY A 86 -11.64 -5.61 12.57
CA GLY A 86 -12.89 -5.68 13.34
C GLY A 86 -14.14 -5.36 12.51
N ASP A 87 -13.98 -4.54 11.47
CA ASP A 87 -15.06 -4.14 10.55
C ASP A 87 -14.57 -4.13 9.11
N MET A 88 -15.19 -4.93 8.23
CA MET A 88 -14.83 -5.02 6.81
C MET A 88 -14.94 -3.68 6.07
N ARG A 89 -15.71 -2.71 6.57
CA ARG A 89 -15.78 -1.35 6.00
C ARG A 89 -14.47 -0.57 6.15
N GLN A 90 -13.58 -1.01 7.04
CA GLN A 90 -12.25 -0.43 7.22
C GLN A 90 -11.22 -1.05 6.27
N ALA A 91 -11.56 -2.17 5.61
CA ALA A 91 -10.67 -2.81 4.65
C ALA A 91 -10.63 -2.00 3.35
N GLN A 92 -9.43 -1.84 2.81
CA GLN A 92 -9.20 -1.25 1.49
C GLN A 92 -8.60 -2.30 0.57
N VAL A 93 -9.08 -2.34 -0.67
CA VAL A 93 -8.54 -3.21 -1.72
C VAL A 93 -7.90 -2.32 -2.78
N VAL A 94 -6.63 -2.59 -3.04
CA VAL A 94 -5.86 -1.96 -4.12
C VAL A 94 -5.20 -3.04 -4.96
N VAL A 95 -4.93 -2.73 -6.22
CA VAL A 95 -4.20 -3.60 -7.14
C VAL A 95 -2.97 -2.87 -7.67
N VAL A 96 -1.86 -3.59 -7.84
CA VAL A 96 -0.64 -3.04 -8.44
C VAL A 96 -0.86 -2.84 -9.93
N VAL A 97 -0.44 -1.69 -10.45
CA VAL A 97 -0.45 -1.38 -11.88
C VAL A 97 0.89 -1.81 -12.48
N GLY A 98 0.83 -2.59 -13.56
CA GLY A 98 1.98 -3.06 -14.32
C GLY A 98 1.77 -2.88 -15.82
#